data_AF-A0A2N1P470-F1
#
_entry.id   AF-A0A2N1P470-F1
#
_cell.length_a   1.000
_cell.length_b   1.000
_cell.length_c   1.000
_cell.angle_alpha   90.00
_cell.angle_beta   90.00
_cell.angle_gamma   90.00
#
_symmetry.space_group_name_H-M   'P 1'
#
loop_
_entity.id
_entity.type
_entity.pdbx_description
1 polymer ?
#
loop_
_entity_poly.entity_id
_entity_poly.type
_entity_poly.pdbx_seq_one_letter_code
_entity_poly.pdbx_strand_id
1 'polypeptide(L)'
;MIEHTVTCRIMANKIQRNPIFKSHGAQMEKRLREFGERIRESGHLIQKMYSKGSTVYKSFDIEIKAMIYRLNPNNIRKGDARYFKERLNVLIKKIKEFRILVRQTYNSIQRAENDGNDTVNYISDELKKVITFNIDDEEDIVGIKKELGGIINILNHLRENYSNLDKMEKILKDYENKLTDIYDELDDRYDGIVEFTKEGLESLKFIDNNLKDRFVDVVHL
;
A
#
# COMPACT_ATOMS: atom_id res chain seq x y z
N MET A 1 1.85 13.39 6.31
CA MET A 1 0.83 12.68 7.13
C MET A 1 0.28 13.52 8.28
N ILE A 2 1.14 14.06 9.17
CA ILE A 2 0.73 15.05 10.20
C ILE A 2 0.07 16.27 9.53
N GLU A 3 0.64 16.76 8.43
CA GLU A 3 0.08 17.85 7.63
C GLU A 3 -1.36 17.57 7.14
N HIS A 4 -1.66 16.34 6.69
CA HIS A 4 -3.01 16.00 6.22
C HIS A 4 -4.06 16.06 7.34
N THR A 5 -3.71 15.60 8.55
CA THR A 5 -4.60 15.69 9.72
C THR A 5 -4.82 17.13 10.16
N VAL A 6 -3.80 17.99 10.02
CA VAL A 6 -3.89 19.42 10.31
C VAL A 6 -4.84 20.11 9.33
N THR A 7 -4.74 19.82 8.02
CA THR A 7 -5.65 20.35 7.00
C THR A 7 -7.11 19.98 7.29
N CYS A 8 -7.38 18.71 7.63
CA CYS A 8 -8.73 18.26 7.99
C CYS A 8 -9.27 19.00 9.22
N ARG A 9 -8.42 19.23 10.24
CA ARG A 9 -8.79 19.96 11.46
C ARG A 9 -9.05 21.44 11.19
N ILE A 10 -8.24 22.09 10.34
CA ILE A 10 -8.44 23.49 9.94
C ILE A 10 -9.79 23.63 9.25
N MET A 11 -10.07 22.78 8.27
CA MET A 11 -11.35 22.78 7.55
C MET A 11 -12.53 22.51 8.50
N ALA A 12 -12.41 21.54 9.40
CA ALA A 12 -13.46 21.20 10.36
C ALA A 12 -13.81 22.39 11.27
N ASN A 13 -12.79 23.05 11.82
CA ASN A 13 -12.99 24.23 12.66
C ASN A 13 -13.59 25.40 11.88
N LYS A 14 -13.22 25.56 10.60
CA LYS A 14 -13.75 26.61 9.74
C LYS A 14 -15.23 26.39 9.44
N ILE A 15 -15.61 25.18 9.07
CA ILE A 15 -17.02 24.82 8.84
C ILE A 15 -17.86 25.00 10.10
N GLN A 16 -17.39 24.52 11.25
CA GLN A 16 -18.13 24.58 12.51
C GLN A 16 -18.49 26.02 12.91
N ARG A 17 -17.59 26.97 12.64
CA ARG A 17 -17.74 28.37 13.03
C ARG A 17 -18.47 29.21 11.98
N ASN A 18 -18.67 28.68 10.78
CA ASN A 18 -19.17 29.47 9.67
C ASN A 18 -20.71 29.45 9.61
N PRO A 19 -21.38 30.63 9.55
CA PRO A 19 -22.84 30.73 9.49
C PRO A 19 -23.50 30.01 8.31
N ILE A 20 -22.79 29.87 7.18
CA ILE A 20 -23.23 29.14 5.97
C ILE A 20 -23.69 27.72 6.31
N PHE A 21 -23.05 27.09 7.30
CA PHE A 21 -23.32 25.70 7.68
C PHE A 21 -24.10 25.57 8.99
N LYS A 22 -24.86 26.59 9.42
CA LYS A 22 -25.51 26.60 10.76
C LYS A 22 -26.34 25.34 11.09
N SER A 23 -27.00 24.72 10.12
CA SER A 23 -27.80 23.50 10.30
C SER A 23 -27.01 22.18 10.14
N HIS A 24 -25.91 22.18 9.40
CA HIS A 24 -25.19 20.95 9.01
C HIS A 24 -23.70 20.93 9.42
N GLY A 25 -23.19 22.02 9.98
CA GLY A 25 -21.77 22.26 10.24
C GLY A 25 -21.19 21.31 11.27
N ALA A 26 -21.95 20.95 12.31
CA ALA A 26 -21.52 19.96 13.30
C ALA A 26 -21.34 18.55 12.68
N GLN A 27 -22.23 18.16 11.75
CA GLN A 27 -22.10 16.89 11.04
C GLN A 27 -20.89 16.88 10.10
N MET A 28 -20.69 17.97 9.37
CA MET A 28 -19.54 18.14 8.47
C MET A 28 -18.22 18.16 9.23
N GLU A 29 -18.16 18.88 10.34
CA GLU A 29 -17.00 18.90 11.24
C GLU A 29 -16.65 17.48 11.70
N LYS A 30 -17.64 16.71 12.18
CA LYS A 30 -17.45 15.33 12.61
C LYS A 30 -16.88 14.47 11.47
N ARG A 31 -17.46 14.55 10.27
CA ARG A 31 -16.99 13.82 9.08
C ARG A 31 -15.55 14.18 8.71
N LEU A 32 -15.18 15.46 8.75
CA LEU A 32 -13.80 15.90 8.48
C LEU A 32 -12.82 15.41 9.54
N ARG A 33 -13.21 15.37 10.82
CA ARG A 33 -12.38 14.79 11.88
C ARG A 33 -12.19 13.28 11.69
N GLU A 34 -13.27 12.56 11.38
CA GLU A 34 -13.22 11.12 11.09
C GLU A 34 -12.36 10.82 9.86
N PHE A 35 -12.48 11.63 8.79
CA PHE A 35 -11.60 11.53 7.63
C PHE A 35 -10.12 11.74 8.00
N GLY A 36 -9.82 12.76 8.81
CA GLY A 36 -8.47 12.99 9.33
C GLY A 36 -7.91 11.80 10.11
N GLU A 37 -8.72 11.18 10.98
CA GLU A 37 -8.31 9.97 11.72
C GLU A 37 -8.05 8.78 10.79
N ARG A 38 -8.89 8.57 9.77
CA ARG A 38 -8.66 7.50 8.79
C ARG A 38 -7.37 7.70 8.01
N ILE A 39 -7.06 8.94 7.60
CA ILE A 39 -5.77 9.23 6.94
C ILE A 39 -4.59 8.88 7.86
N ARG A 40 -4.71 9.22 9.15
CA ARG A 40 -3.68 8.88 10.15
C ARG A 40 -3.51 7.36 10.26
N GLU A 41 -4.60 6.61 10.37
CA GLU A 41 -4.58 5.15 10.41
C GLU A 41 -3.96 4.54 9.14
N SER A 42 -4.37 5.02 7.97
CA SER A 42 -3.81 4.56 6.69
C SER A 42 -2.31 4.78 6.61
N GLY A 43 -1.82 5.93 7.06
CA GLY A 43 -0.39 6.16 6.99
C GLY A 43 0.42 5.41 8.06
N HIS A 44 -0.16 5.05 9.20
CA HIS A 44 0.47 4.06 10.11
C HIS A 44 0.62 2.70 9.43
N LEU A 45 -0.37 2.27 8.65
CA LEU A 45 -0.29 1.04 7.86
C LEU A 45 0.77 1.14 6.75
N ILE A 46 0.87 2.28 6.07
CA ILE A 46 1.93 2.55 5.09
C ILE A 46 3.31 2.43 5.74
N GLN A 47 3.55 3.05 6.90
CA GLN A 47 4.83 2.96 7.61
C GLN A 47 5.17 1.52 8.02
N LYS A 48 4.18 0.79 8.52
CA LYS A 48 4.32 -0.63 8.85
C LYS A 48 4.66 -1.47 7.62
N MET A 49 3.99 -1.19 6.49
CA MET A 49 4.24 -1.84 5.21
C MET A 49 5.67 -1.59 4.73
N TYR A 50 6.15 -0.34 4.74
CA TYR A 50 7.54 -0.03 4.38
C TYR A 50 8.55 -0.77 5.25
N SER A 51 8.34 -0.76 6.57
CA SER A 51 9.20 -1.46 7.52
C SER A 51 9.25 -2.97 7.23
N LYS A 52 8.09 -3.60 7.00
CA LYS A 52 8.00 -5.03 6.65
C LYS A 52 8.61 -5.30 5.28
N GLY A 53 8.39 -4.45 4.29
CA GLY A 53 8.95 -4.57 2.94
C GLY A 53 10.47 -4.67 2.95
N SER A 54 11.15 -3.83 3.72
CA SER A 54 12.60 -3.91 3.92
C SER A 54 13.05 -5.27 4.46
N THR A 55 12.30 -5.83 5.42
CA THR A 55 12.62 -7.17 5.98
C THR A 55 12.36 -8.31 4.99
N VAL A 56 11.36 -8.17 4.11
CA VAL A 56 11.08 -9.13 3.04
C VAL A 56 12.23 -9.12 2.05
N TYR A 57 12.62 -7.95 1.56
CA TYR A 57 13.76 -7.82 0.64
C TYR A 57 15.04 -8.47 1.19
N LYS A 58 15.39 -8.17 2.45
CA LYS A 58 16.57 -8.80 3.10
C LYS A 58 16.46 -10.32 3.18
N SER A 59 15.27 -10.84 3.48
CA SER A 59 15.05 -12.30 3.52
C SER A 59 15.23 -12.90 2.12
N PHE A 60 14.67 -12.27 1.09
CA PHE A 60 14.82 -12.72 -0.29
C PHE A 60 16.29 -12.74 -0.74
N ASP A 61 17.03 -11.67 -0.48
CA ASP A 61 18.45 -11.58 -0.84
C ASP A 61 19.28 -12.69 -0.16
N ILE A 62 19.07 -12.95 1.14
CA ILE A 62 19.78 -13.99 1.89
C ILE A 62 19.45 -15.39 1.36
N GLU A 63 18.16 -15.72 1.24
CA GLU A 63 17.71 -17.07 0.89
C GLU A 63 18.05 -17.40 -0.57
N ILE A 64 17.83 -16.46 -1.50
CA ILE A 64 18.13 -16.72 -2.93
C ILE A 64 19.64 -16.84 -3.15
N LYS A 65 20.48 -15.99 -2.53
CA LYS A 65 21.94 -16.15 -2.60
C LYS A 65 22.40 -17.51 -2.07
N ALA A 66 21.82 -17.96 -0.96
CA ALA A 66 22.14 -19.26 -0.38
C ALA A 66 21.71 -20.43 -1.28
N MET A 67 20.59 -20.29 -2.01
CA MET A 67 20.15 -21.26 -3.00
C MET A 67 21.06 -21.26 -4.24
N ILE A 68 21.38 -20.09 -4.80
CA ILE A 68 22.29 -19.96 -5.97
C ILE A 68 23.68 -20.52 -5.67
N TYR A 69 24.23 -20.25 -4.48
CA TYR A 69 25.52 -20.79 -4.06
C TYR A 69 25.52 -22.33 -4.03
N ARG A 70 24.39 -22.91 -3.61
CA ARG A 70 24.21 -24.36 -3.51
C ARG A 70 24.06 -25.04 -4.87
N LEU A 71 23.47 -24.33 -5.84
CA LEU A 71 23.31 -24.79 -7.23
C LEU A 71 24.60 -24.75 -8.05
N ASN A 72 25.70 -24.22 -7.50
CA ASN A 72 27.02 -24.37 -8.13
C ASN A 72 27.37 -25.88 -8.23
N PRO A 73 27.74 -26.40 -9.42
CA PRO A 73 28.01 -27.83 -9.63
C PRO A 73 28.99 -28.44 -8.61
N ASN A 74 29.92 -27.63 -8.09
CA ASN A 74 30.91 -28.05 -7.09
C ASN A 74 30.33 -28.19 -5.67
N ASN A 75 29.09 -27.73 -5.44
CA ASN A 75 28.46 -27.60 -4.12
C ASN A 75 27.20 -28.46 -3.95
N ILE A 76 26.72 -29.12 -5.01
CA ILE A 76 25.52 -29.97 -4.99
C ILE A 76 25.80 -31.21 -4.12
N ARG A 77 24.89 -31.51 -3.19
CA ARG A 77 24.99 -32.67 -2.30
C ARG A 77 23.66 -33.42 -2.24
N LYS A 78 23.74 -34.69 -1.82
CA LYS A 78 22.56 -35.48 -1.48
C LYS A 78 21.73 -34.77 -0.41
N GLY A 79 20.42 -34.64 -0.63
CA GLY A 79 19.48 -33.97 0.29
C GLY A 79 19.25 -32.48 0.01
N ASP A 80 19.75 -31.97 -1.11
CA ASP A 80 19.56 -30.57 -1.51
C ASP A 80 18.10 -30.23 -1.86
N ALA A 81 17.28 -31.19 -2.28
CA ALA A 81 15.86 -30.96 -2.57
C ALA A 81 15.12 -30.43 -1.34
N ARG A 82 15.33 -31.08 -0.18
CA ARG A 82 14.79 -30.64 1.11
C ARG A 82 15.30 -29.24 1.48
N TYR A 83 16.58 -28.97 1.27
CA TYR A 83 17.18 -27.67 1.53
C TYR A 83 16.53 -26.55 0.69
N PHE A 84 16.32 -26.77 -0.61
CA PHE A 84 15.64 -25.80 -1.48
C PHE A 84 14.18 -25.61 -1.07
N LYS A 85 13.45 -26.71 -0.80
CA LYS A 85 12.06 -26.64 -0.33
C LYS A 85 11.92 -25.82 0.96
N GLU A 86 12.78 -26.07 1.95
CA GLU A 86 12.77 -25.33 3.21
C GLU A 86 12.94 -23.82 3.00
N ARG A 87 13.88 -23.41 2.14
CA ARG A 87 14.14 -21.99 1.83
C ARG A 87 13.04 -21.35 0.99
N LEU A 88 12.55 -22.04 -0.05
CA LEU A 88 11.41 -21.58 -0.84
C LEU A 88 10.17 -21.38 0.04
N ASN A 89 9.91 -22.29 0.98
CA ASN A 89 8.80 -22.15 1.92
C ASN A 89 8.96 -20.91 2.82
N VAL A 90 10.18 -20.57 3.26
CA VAL A 90 10.45 -19.31 3.96
C VAL A 90 10.07 -18.10 3.10
N LEU A 91 10.47 -18.09 1.82
CA LEU A 91 10.16 -17.00 0.88
C LEU A 91 8.65 -16.87 0.61
N ILE A 92 7.98 -17.99 0.35
CA ILE A 92 6.53 -18.08 0.13
C ILE A 92 5.79 -17.52 1.34
N LYS A 93 6.19 -17.89 2.57
CA LYS A 93 5.57 -17.38 3.79
C LYS A 93 5.77 -15.86 3.92
N LYS A 94 6.99 -15.37 3.69
CA LYS A 94 7.31 -13.94 3.79
C LYS A 94 6.50 -13.09 2.80
N ILE A 95 6.37 -13.54 1.56
CA ILE A 95 5.64 -12.79 0.54
C ILE A 95 4.13 -12.83 0.77
N LYS A 96 3.58 -13.97 1.22
CA LYS A 96 2.17 -14.09 1.63
C LYS A 96 1.82 -13.13 2.75
N GLU A 97 2.62 -13.11 3.82
CA GLU A 97 2.44 -12.18 4.95
C GLU A 97 2.48 -10.72 4.50
N PHE A 98 3.39 -10.39 3.58
CA PHE A 98 3.55 -9.03 3.09
C PHE A 98 2.41 -8.60 2.17
N ARG A 99 1.94 -9.50 1.28
CA ARG A 99 0.79 -9.26 0.41
C ARG A 99 -0.48 -8.96 1.22
N ILE A 100 -0.69 -9.67 2.32
CA ILE A 100 -1.81 -9.39 3.24
C ILE A 100 -1.72 -7.96 3.79
N LEU A 101 -0.53 -7.52 4.20
CA LEU A 101 -0.31 -6.17 4.71
C LEU A 101 -0.52 -5.09 3.64
N VAL A 102 -0.05 -5.33 2.40
CA VAL A 102 -0.31 -4.45 1.25
C VAL A 102 -1.81 -4.32 1.01
N ARG A 103 -2.56 -5.43 1.01
CA ARG A 103 -4.01 -5.44 0.82
C ARG A 103 -4.75 -4.72 1.95
N GLN A 104 -4.31 -4.88 3.20
CA GLN A 104 -4.86 -4.14 4.35
C GLN A 104 -4.65 -2.63 4.21
N THR A 105 -3.46 -2.23 3.77
CA THR A 105 -3.12 -0.82 3.53
C THR A 105 -3.96 -0.24 2.40
N TYR A 106 -4.09 -0.96 1.29
CA TYR A 106 -4.96 -0.61 0.16
C TYR A 106 -6.40 -0.35 0.63
N ASN A 107 -6.99 -1.30 1.35
CA ASN A 107 -8.38 -1.19 1.82
C ASN A 107 -8.58 0.00 2.78
N SER A 108 -7.58 0.31 3.60
CA SER A 108 -7.63 1.46 4.52
C SER A 108 -7.63 2.78 3.75
N ILE A 109 -6.73 2.94 2.77
CA ILE A 109 -6.64 4.15 1.94
C ILE A 109 -7.90 4.34 1.11
N GLN A 110 -8.40 3.27 0.48
CA GLN A 110 -9.63 3.34 -0.31
C GLN A 110 -10.84 3.79 0.54
N ARG A 111 -10.95 3.30 1.78
CA ARG A 111 -12.00 3.76 2.70
C ARG A 111 -11.84 5.23 3.08
N ALA A 112 -10.61 5.68 3.36
CA ALA A 112 -10.36 7.08 3.64
C ALA A 112 -10.75 7.97 2.45
N GLU A 113 -10.41 7.54 1.23
CA GLU A 113 -10.74 8.27 0.00
C GLU A 113 -12.25 8.36 -0.26
N ASN A 114 -12.99 7.27 -0.09
CA ASN A 114 -14.46 7.27 -0.18
C ASN A 114 -15.10 8.23 0.83
N ASP A 115 -14.73 8.13 2.12
CA ASP A 115 -15.29 8.97 3.17
C ASP A 115 -14.96 10.45 2.96
N GLY A 116 -13.76 10.74 2.47
CA GLY A 116 -13.34 12.10 2.12
C GLY A 116 -14.07 12.65 0.90
N ASN A 117 -14.29 11.85 -0.16
CA ASN A 117 -15.10 12.24 -1.31
C ASN A 117 -16.54 12.58 -0.91
N ASP A 118 -17.17 11.72 -0.11
CA ASP A 118 -18.53 11.96 0.40
C ASP A 118 -18.62 13.27 1.18
N THR A 119 -17.59 13.55 1.99
CA THR A 119 -17.48 14.79 2.77
C THR A 119 -17.32 16.01 1.88
N VAL A 120 -16.43 15.94 0.87
CA VAL A 120 -16.21 17.03 -0.10
C VAL A 120 -17.47 17.30 -0.92
N ASN A 121 -18.18 16.27 -1.39
CA ASN A 121 -19.41 16.41 -2.15
C ASN A 121 -20.49 17.11 -1.31
N TYR A 122 -20.65 16.68 -0.06
CA TYR A 122 -21.63 17.27 0.86
C TYR A 122 -21.34 18.76 1.13
N ILE A 123 -20.07 19.12 1.38
CA ILE A 123 -19.67 20.53 1.56
C ILE A 123 -19.92 21.35 0.29
N SER A 124 -19.56 20.79 -0.88
CA SER A 124 -19.70 21.45 -2.16
C SER A 124 -21.16 21.74 -2.50
N ASP A 125 -22.07 20.81 -2.19
CA ASP A 125 -23.49 20.98 -2.46
C ASP A 125 -24.14 22.02 -1.55
N GLU A 126 -23.74 22.11 -0.28
CA GLU A 126 -24.20 23.19 0.61
C GLU A 126 -23.68 24.56 0.17
N LEU A 127 -22.42 24.66 -0.28
CA LEU A 127 -21.87 25.89 -0.85
C LEU A 127 -22.65 26.35 -2.10
N LYS A 128 -23.03 25.42 -2.99
CA LYS A 128 -23.86 25.75 -4.18
C LYS A 128 -25.22 26.32 -3.78
N LYS A 129 -25.87 25.75 -2.76
CA LYS A 129 -27.15 26.27 -2.25
C LYS A 129 -27.00 27.71 -1.79
N VAL A 130 -26.01 27.99 -0.94
CA VAL A 130 -25.77 29.34 -0.41
C VAL A 130 -25.49 30.36 -1.51
N ILE A 131 -24.65 30.03 -2.50
CA ILE A 131 -24.37 30.88 -3.67
C ILE A 131 -25.65 31.18 -4.46
N THR A 132 -26.53 30.20 -4.60
CA THR A 132 -27.80 30.35 -5.36
C THR A 132 -28.77 31.31 -4.67
N PHE A 133 -28.69 31.46 -3.35
CA PHE A 133 -29.55 32.35 -2.57
C PHE A 133 -28.99 33.77 -2.36
N ASN A 134 -27.88 34.15 -3.02
CA ASN A 134 -27.23 35.46 -2.93
C ASN A 134 -26.98 35.95 -1.49
N ILE A 135 -26.47 35.06 -0.63
CA ILE A 135 -26.05 35.44 0.72
C ILE A 135 -24.70 36.18 0.63
N ASP A 136 -24.63 37.36 1.24
CA ASP A 136 -23.48 38.28 1.21
C ASP A 136 -22.32 37.79 2.12
N ASP A 137 -21.73 36.64 1.77
CA ASP A 137 -20.67 35.94 2.52
C ASP A 137 -19.44 35.63 1.61
N GLU A 138 -19.07 36.55 0.71
CA GLU A 138 -18.08 36.29 -0.34
C GLU A 138 -16.69 35.90 0.20
N GLU A 139 -16.20 36.58 1.26
CA GLU A 139 -14.91 36.29 1.89
C GLU A 139 -14.89 34.88 2.53
N ASP A 140 -15.98 34.51 3.20
CA ASP A 140 -16.13 33.22 3.85
C ASP A 140 -16.20 32.08 2.83
N ILE A 141 -16.94 32.26 1.74
CA ILE A 141 -17.03 31.31 0.63
C ILE A 141 -15.66 31.10 -0.01
N VAL A 142 -14.91 32.18 -0.29
CA VAL A 142 -13.54 32.09 -0.83
C VAL A 142 -12.64 31.34 0.14
N GLY A 143 -12.73 31.68 1.43
CA GLY A 143 -11.99 31.03 2.49
C GLY A 143 -12.25 29.53 2.59
N ILE A 144 -13.50 29.09 2.46
CA ILE A 144 -13.88 27.67 2.50
C ILE A 144 -13.41 26.94 1.24
N LYS A 145 -13.57 27.54 0.06
CA LYS A 145 -13.10 26.95 -1.22
C LYS A 145 -11.60 26.69 -1.20
N LYS A 146 -10.80 27.60 -0.64
CA LYS A 146 -9.36 27.43 -0.49
C LYS A 146 -9.01 26.20 0.36
N GLU A 147 -9.62 26.07 1.54
CA GLU A 147 -9.37 24.93 2.42
C GLU A 147 -9.88 23.61 1.82
N LEU A 148 -11.01 23.65 1.10
CA LEU A 148 -11.55 22.49 0.36
C LEU A 148 -10.56 22.02 -0.73
N GLY A 149 -9.86 22.95 -1.38
CA GLY A 149 -8.76 22.61 -2.30
C GLY A 149 -7.65 21.80 -1.62
N GLY A 150 -7.33 22.10 -0.35
CA GLY A 150 -6.40 21.29 0.46
C GLY A 150 -6.90 19.87 0.69
N ILE A 151 -8.19 19.68 0.96
CA ILE A 151 -8.81 18.35 1.10
C ILE A 151 -8.79 17.58 -0.22
N ILE A 152 -9.09 18.24 -1.35
CA ILE A 152 -9.05 17.64 -2.68
C ILE A 152 -7.63 17.15 -3.02
N ASN A 153 -6.60 17.93 -2.68
CA ASN A 153 -5.22 17.51 -2.88
C ASN A 153 -4.87 16.25 -2.07
N ILE A 154 -5.35 16.15 -0.83
CA ILE A 154 -5.18 14.93 -0.02
C ILE A 154 -5.86 13.74 -0.71
N LEU A 155 -7.09 13.90 -1.22
CA LEU A 155 -7.81 12.85 -1.94
C LEU A 155 -7.06 12.38 -3.19
N ASN A 156 -6.48 13.29 -3.96
CA ASN A 156 -5.65 12.95 -5.11
C ASN A 156 -4.43 12.12 -4.70
N HIS A 157 -3.72 12.49 -3.63
CA HIS A 157 -2.62 11.69 -3.10
C HIS A 157 -3.08 10.29 -2.62
N LEU A 158 -4.27 10.18 -2.01
CA LEU A 158 -4.81 8.87 -1.63
C LEU A 158 -5.10 8.01 -2.86
N ARG A 159 -5.63 8.60 -3.95
CA ARG A 159 -5.91 7.91 -5.21
C ARG A 159 -4.66 7.33 -5.86
N GLU A 160 -3.62 8.13 -5.97
CA GLU A 160 -2.33 7.71 -6.51
C GLU A 160 -1.75 6.55 -5.69
N ASN A 161 -1.82 6.66 -4.35
CA ASN A 161 -1.30 5.64 -3.45
C ASN A 161 -2.02 4.30 -3.58
N TYR A 162 -3.36 4.26 -3.56
CA TYR A 162 -4.04 2.96 -3.67
C TYR A 162 -3.85 2.32 -5.06
N SER A 163 -3.72 3.11 -6.13
CA SER A 163 -3.40 2.60 -7.48
C SER A 163 -2.04 1.89 -7.50
N ASN A 164 -1.04 2.48 -6.84
CA ASN A 164 0.29 1.88 -6.71
C ASN A 164 0.25 0.60 -5.85
N LEU A 165 -0.56 0.57 -4.79
CA LEU A 165 -0.74 -0.63 -3.97
C LEU A 165 -1.42 -1.77 -4.71
N ASP A 166 -2.39 -1.49 -5.60
CA ASP A 166 -3.01 -2.50 -6.46
C ASP A 166 -1.99 -3.13 -7.42
N LYS A 167 -1.13 -2.31 -8.04
CA LYS A 167 -0.01 -2.82 -8.87
C LYS A 167 0.95 -3.68 -8.05
N MET A 168 1.29 -3.23 -6.84
CA MET A 168 2.17 -3.95 -5.94
C MET A 168 1.58 -5.30 -5.53
N GLU A 169 0.29 -5.38 -5.21
CA GLU A 169 -0.39 -6.63 -4.89
C GLU A 169 -0.28 -7.64 -6.04
N LYS A 170 -0.51 -7.19 -7.28
CA LYS A 170 -0.42 -8.03 -8.48
C LYS A 170 1.00 -8.58 -8.67
N ILE A 171 2.02 -7.76 -8.49
CA ILE A 171 3.43 -8.19 -8.57
C ILE A 171 3.76 -9.21 -7.48
N LEU A 172 3.35 -8.95 -6.23
CA LEU A 172 3.60 -9.87 -5.12
C LEU A 172 2.89 -11.22 -5.32
N LYS A 173 1.70 -11.20 -5.93
CA LYS A 173 0.98 -12.43 -6.31
C LYS A 173 1.71 -13.22 -7.39
N ASP A 174 2.25 -12.56 -8.41
CA ASP A 174 3.06 -13.22 -9.45
C ASP A 174 4.30 -13.90 -8.84
N TYR A 175 5.02 -13.21 -7.95
CA TYR A 175 6.16 -13.81 -7.24
C TYR A 175 5.77 -14.96 -6.32
N GLU A 176 4.65 -14.86 -5.60
CA GLU A 176 4.14 -15.96 -4.79
C GLU A 176 3.84 -17.21 -5.63
N ASN A 177 3.20 -17.03 -6.78
CA ASN A 177 2.90 -18.12 -7.70
C ASN A 177 4.20 -18.76 -8.20
N LYS A 178 5.13 -17.97 -8.75
CA LYS A 178 6.42 -18.49 -9.24
C LYS A 178 7.22 -19.25 -8.19
N LEU A 179 7.26 -18.75 -6.95
CA LEU A 179 7.94 -19.48 -5.87
C LEU A 179 7.23 -20.80 -5.52
N THR A 180 5.90 -20.82 -5.59
CA THR A 180 5.10 -22.02 -5.34
C THR A 180 5.29 -23.03 -6.46
N ASP A 181 5.29 -22.59 -7.72
CA ASP A 181 5.54 -23.44 -8.88
C ASP A 181 6.93 -24.11 -8.78
N ILE A 182 7.98 -23.34 -8.44
CA ILE A 182 9.33 -23.89 -8.21
C ILE A 182 9.32 -24.88 -7.03
N TYR A 183 8.59 -24.58 -5.96
CA TYR A 183 8.48 -25.46 -4.80
C TYR A 183 7.82 -26.81 -5.16
N ASP A 184 6.79 -26.77 -5.99
CA ASP A 184 6.02 -27.95 -6.42
C ASP A 184 6.78 -28.78 -7.47
N GLU A 185 7.59 -28.14 -8.33
CA GLU A 185 8.48 -28.80 -9.29
C GLU A 185 9.64 -29.58 -8.65
N LEU A 186 9.99 -29.26 -7.40
CA LEU A 186 11.00 -30.01 -6.66
C LEU A 186 10.46 -31.39 -6.28
N ASP A 187 10.74 -32.39 -7.11
CA ASP A 187 10.36 -33.77 -6.86
C ASP A 187 11.18 -34.37 -5.70
N ASP A 188 10.52 -35.07 -4.77
CA ASP A 188 11.14 -35.78 -3.64
C ASP A 188 11.71 -37.13 -4.08
N ARG A 189 12.35 -37.19 -5.27
CA ARG A 189 12.93 -38.45 -5.75
C ARG A 189 13.98 -38.94 -4.75
N TYR A 190 13.86 -40.22 -4.42
CA TYR A 190 14.55 -40.93 -3.33
C TYR A 190 16.08 -40.96 -3.49
N ASP A 191 16.60 -40.61 -4.66
CA ASP A 191 18.02 -40.54 -4.98
C ASP A 191 18.71 -39.26 -4.49
N GLY A 192 17.93 -38.22 -4.14
CA GLY A 192 18.43 -37.00 -3.50
C GLY A 192 19.28 -36.11 -4.39
N ILE A 193 19.27 -36.35 -5.70
CA ILE A 193 19.87 -35.50 -6.73
C ILE A 193 18.75 -34.62 -7.27
N VAL A 194 18.84 -33.33 -6.97
CA VAL A 194 17.86 -32.33 -7.41
C VAL A 194 17.98 -32.18 -8.92
N GLU A 195 16.91 -32.47 -9.64
CA GLU A 195 16.77 -31.97 -11.01
C GLU A 195 16.18 -30.55 -10.90
N PHE A 196 16.99 -29.60 -10.40
CA PHE A 196 16.58 -28.20 -10.35
C PHE A 196 16.56 -27.74 -11.80
N THR A 197 15.36 -27.59 -12.37
CA THR A 197 15.21 -27.27 -13.78
C THR A 197 15.93 -25.96 -14.08
N LYS A 198 16.51 -25.86 -15.28
CA LYS A 198 17.11 -24.62 -15.78
C LYS A 198 16.13 -23.45 -15.68
N GLU A 199 14.84 -23.73 -15.89
CA GLU A 199 13.71 -22.81 -15.79
C GLU A 199 13.48 -22.32 -14.35
N GLY A 200 13.55 -23.19 -13.34
CA GLY A 200 13.49 -22.80 -11.93
C GLY A 200 14.67 -21.89 -11.52
N LEU A 201 15.87 -22.14 -12.06
CA LEU A 201 17.05 -21.32 -11.81
C LEU A 201 16.91 -19.93 -12.44
N GLU A 202 16.43 -19.87 -13.69
CA GLU A 202 16.16 -18.62 -14.39
C GLU A 202 15.08 -17.80 -13.67
N SER A 203 14.02 -18.46 -13.17
CA SER A 203 12.98 -17.83 -12.36
C SER A 203 13.50 -17.26 -11.04
N LEU A 204 14.34 -17.99 -10.30
CA LEU A 204 14.98 -17.47 -9.08
C LEU A 204 15.88 -16.27 -9.34
N LYS A 205 16.71 -16.33 -10.39
CA LYS A 205 17.57 -15.21 -10.79
C LYS A 205 16.75 -14.00 -11.23
N PHE A 206 15.67 -14.22 -11.97
CA PHE A 206 14.74 -13.17 -12.36
C PHE A 206 14.11 -12.50 -11.14
N ILE A 207 13.67 -13.28 -10.15
CA ILE A 207 13.09 -12.76 -8.90
C ILE A 207 14.14 -11.95 -8.12
N ASP A 208 15.37 -12.44 -7.93
CA ASP A 208 16.44 -11.71 -7.22
C ASP A 208 16.77 -10.37 -7.88
N ASN A 209 16.92 -10.35 -9.21
CA ASN A 209 17.25 -9.14 -9.95
C ASN A 209 16.10 -8.12 -9.93
N ASN A 210 14.85 -8.55 -10.15
CA ASN A 210 13.72 -7.62 -10.22
C ASN A 210 13.27 -7.11 -8.83
N LEU A 211 13.48 -7.88 -7.76
CA LEU A 211 13.19 -7.42 -6.40
C LEU A 211 14.11 -6.27 -5.98
N LYS A 212 15.37 -6.29 -6.44
CA LYS A 212 16.35 -5.21 -6.18
C LYS A 212 15.89 -3.88 -6.75
N ASP A 213 15.50 -3.86 -8.01
CA ASP A 213 15.12 -2.61 -8.69
C ASP A 213 13.78 -2.07 -8.18
N ARG A 214 12.79 -2.96 -7.96
CA ARG A 214 11.42 -2.54 -7.63
C ARG A 214 11.20 -2.17 -6.17
N PHE A 215 12.00 -2.68 -5.24
CA PHE A 215 11.94 -2.19 -3.86
C PHE A 215 12.66 -0.86 -3.68
N VAL A 216 13.60 -0.48 -4.56
CA VAL A 216 14.29 0.81 -4.55
C VAL A 216 13.40 1.92 -5.14
N ASP A 217 12.65 1.65 -6.22
CA ASP A 217 11.78 2.66 -6.84
C ASP A 217 10.56 3.04 -6.00
N VAL A 218 10.14 2.18 -5.06
CA VAL A 218 9.04 2.49 -4.12
C VAL A 218 9.53 3.35 -2.94
N VAL A 219 10.85 3.59 -2.79
CA VAL A 219 11.46 4.38 -1.68
C VAL A 219 11.25 5.89 -1.86
N HIS A 220 10.70 6.34 -2.99
CA HIS A 220 10.50 7.77 -3.29
C HIS A 220 9.03 8.25 -3.25
N LEU A 221 8.11 7.46 -2.67
CA LEU A 221 6.70 7.84 -2.42
C LEU A 221 6.43 8.21 -0.96
#